data_AF-A0A0W0G552-F1
#
_entry.id   AF-A0A0W0G552-F1
#
_cell.length_a   1.000
_cell.length_b   1.000
_cell.length_c   1.000
_cell.angle_alpha   90.00
_cell.angle_beta   90.00
_cell.angle_gamma   90.00
#
_symmetry.space_group_name_H-M   'P 1'
#
loop_
_entity.id
_entity.type
_entity.pdbx_description
1 polymer ?
#
loop_
_entity_poly.entity_id
_entity_poly.type
_entity_poly.pdbx_seq_one_letter_code
_entity_poly.pdbx_strand_id
1 'polypeptide(L)'
;MQYLTKVQGMPASVEAKVEKHLHNFLWAGKNGRTINKETLYAPAHERGKNLLDIPACNEAIEVTWLQSYLSLNDKHPLWAYIADRLLVLNVVQSDELIPLDLRINQFTQQWKSNTQNVPKDLSRMLAVAKKHNLKLQGLAFPRDIIWQMPVWYHAKSTATRALYSNKRNKLNACLKNNHRVRTVGDAERLARHLNNPNHKSHKWCKCRPCQRTCSNTGGYCSDAHACFTQAKRLLSALPDKWNLLTEELLEDYEACELCWQISSEDCHPFNPKITTQGTLVDAFRIFTAKVGIEDLPDTHIFPNLNYNHLTVYTDGSCTNNGLEDANAGAGIFVSPDSDYNREIKVPSELMPSNQVGEMLAIKEALEQILPYDLNIKTDSMYIVNGVTKHLQEWKDKGFIGVENAQLWQVLAARLHERNALTTLEWVKGHSGVPGNEAADWLANEGREKTQLDLIDMTIPQPLHLSGAKLSKITQANAYTAIKVAKSLSHRYQEARERPRTEQNIHKALESIKQAMGKNPSRKQLWKSLRNKTISRNI
;
A
#
# COMPACT_ATOMS: atom_id res chain seq x y z
N MET A 1 19.34 -28.06 -1.54
CA MET A 1 17.93 -28.52 -1.61
C MET A 1 17.33 -28.55 -0.20
N GLN A 2 17.10 -27.37 0.42
CA GLN A 2 16.72 -27.29 1.84
C GLN A 2 15.63 -26.22 2.04
N TYR A 3 14.49 -26.68 2.55
CA TYR A 3 13.32 -25.96 3.08
C TYR A 3 12.56 -25.00 2.15
N LEU A 4 11.87 -25.56 1.15
CA LEU A 4 10.75 -24.92 0.42
C LEU A 4 9.38 -25.53 0.79
N THR A 5 9.23 -26.09 1.98
CA THR A 5 7.88 -26.39 2.49
C THR A 5 7.25 -25.10 2.98
N LYS A 6 6.31 -24.54 2.20
CA LYS A 6 5.36 -23.53 2.70
C LYS A 6 4.84 -24.03 4.05
N VAL A 7 5.14 -23.28 5.11
CA VAL A 7 4.83 -23.70 6.48
C VAL A 7 3.32 -23.81 6.60
N GLN A 8 2.83 -25.01 6.97
CA GLN A 8 1.43 -25.18 7.30
C GLN A 8 1.16 -24.48 8.63
N GLY A 9 0.06 -23.73 8.72
CA GLY A 9 -0.39 -23.15 9.98
C GLY A 9 -0.68 -24.25 11.00
N MET A 10 -0.49 -23.97 12.28
CA MET A 10 -0.80 -24.95 13.32
C MET A 10 -2.31 -24.96 13.61
N PRO A 11 -2.96 -26.13 13.70
CA PRO A 11 -4.33 -26.23 14.18
C PRO A 11 -4.48 -25.62 15.58
N ALA A 12 -5.66 -25.08 15.91
CA ALA A 12 -5.91 -24.42 17.19
C ALA A 12 -5.58 -25.29 18.43
N SER A 13 -5.77 -26.60 18.33
CA SER A 13 -5.43 -27.55 19.39
C SER A 13 -3.91 -27.69 19.60
N VAL A 14 -3.12 -27.59 18.53
CA VAL A 14 -1.66 -27.60 18.58
C VAL A 14 -1.15 -26.25 19.07
N GLU A 15 -1.68 -25.15 18.56
CA GLU A 15 -1.40 -23.80 19.04
C GLU A 15 -1.58 -23.70 20.56
N ALA A 16 -2.73 -24.13 21.09
CA ALA A 16 -3.01 -24.11 22.52
C ALA A 16 -2.01 -24.97 23.34
N LYS A 17 -1.57 -26.11 22.81
CA LYS A 17 -0.55 -26.96 23.46
C LYS A 17 0.82 -26.27 23.47
N VAL A 18 1.25 -25.66 22.36
CA VAL A 18 2.53 -24.94 22.29
C VAL A 18 2.51 -23.73 23.22
N GLU A 19 1.41 -22.98 23.25
CA GLU A 19 1.25 -21.87 24.21
C GLU A 19 1.33 -22.35 25.66
N LYS A 20 0.74 -23.51 25.98
CA LYS A 20 0.82 -24.12 27.31
C LYS A 20 2.25 -24.53 27.66
N HIS A 21 2.99 -25.13 26.72
CA HIS A 21 4.40 -25.48 26.92
C HIS A 21 5.26 -24.23 27.14
N LEU A 22 5.05 -23.17 26.34
CA LEU A 22 5.76 -21.91 26.49
C LEU A 22 5.48 -21.27 27.86
N HIS A 23 4.22 -21.32 28.30
CA HIS A 23 3.84 -20.85 29.64
C HIS A 23 4.55 -21.64 30.74
N ASN A 24 4.53 -22.97 30.66
CA ASN A 24 5.20 -23.85 31.63
C ASN A 24 6.71 -23.61 31.67
N PHE A 25 7.33 -23.40 30.51
CA PHE A 25 8.75 -23.09 30.41
C PHE A 25 9.10 -21.74 31.06
N LEU A 26 8.36 -20.68 30.74
CA LEU A 26 8.64 -19.34 31.25
C LEU A 26 8.42 -19.21 32.76
N TRP A 27 7.46 -19.95 33.31
CA TRP A 27 7.06 -19.83 34.72
C TRP A 27 7.34 -21.06 35.58
N ALA A 28 8.10 -22.03 35.06
CA ALA A 28 8.45 -23.27 35.76
C ALA A 28 7.23 -23.97 36.40
N GLY A 29 6.09 -23.95 35.71
CA GLY A 29 4.83 -24.53 36.20
C GLY A 29 4.16 -23.81 37.38
N LYS A 30 4.65 -22.63 37.80
CA LYS A 30 4.02 -21.83 38.86
C LYS A 30 2.66 -21.27 38.38
N ASN A 31 1.66 -21.32 39.27
CA ASN A 31 0.35 -20.73 39.01
C ASN A 31 0.44 -19.20 39.12
N GLY A 32 0.47 -18.52 37.97
CA GLY A 32 0.41 -17.06 37.88
C GLY A 32 1.42 -16.48 36.90
N ARG A 33 0.96 -15.57 36.03
CA ARG A 33 1.81 -14.79 35.12
C ARG A 33 2.30 -13.55 35.87
N THR A 34 3.55 -13.54 36.35
CA THR A 34 4.14 -12.31 36.91
C THR A 34 4.29 -11.23 35.83
N ILE A 35 4.47 -11.64 34.57
CA ILE A 35 4.44 -10.78 33.37
C ILE A 35 3.42 -11.33 32.37
N ASN A 36 2.51 -10.49 31.87
CA ASN A 36 1.50 -10.89 30.89
C ASN A 36 2.14 -11.10 29.50
N LYS A 37 1.42 -11.82 28.64
CA LYS A 37 1.92 -12.25 27.33
C LYS A 37 2.15 -11.04 26.41
N GLU A 38 1.25 -10.07 26.44
CA GLU A 38 1.27 -8.85 25.65
C GLU A 38 2.54 -8.04 25.92
N THR A 39 2.96 -7.96 27.18
CA THR A 39 4.25 -7.34 27.53
C THR A 39 5.42 -8.15 26.97
N LEU A 40 5.40 -9.49 27.05
CA LEU A 40 6.49 -10.32 26.53
C LEU A 40 6.63 -10.26 25.00
N TYR A 41 5.52 -10.15 24.27
CA TYR A 41 5.51 -10.04 22.81
C TYR A 41 6.02 -8.69 22.28
N ALA A 42 5.96 -7.64 23.10
CA ALA A 42 6.37 -6.31 22.71
C ALA A 42 7.90 -6.23 22.43
N PRO A 43 8.32 -5.24 21.63
CA PRO A 43 9.73 -5.01 21.36
C PRO A 43 10.58 -4.77 22.59
N ALA A 44 11.87 -5.09 22.46
CA ALA A 44 12.88 -4.86 23.48
C ALA A 44 12.88 -3.43 24.03
N HIS A 45 12.76 -2.46 23.13
CA HIS A 45 12.75 -1.03 23.45
C HIS A 45 11.44 -0.54 24.06
N GLU A 46 10.38 -1.35 24.04
CA GLU A 46 9.09 -1.06 24.66
C GLU A 46 8.81 -1.94 25.88
N ARG A 47 9.86 -2.30 26.63
CA ARG A 47 9.82 -3.19 27.82
C ARG A 47 9.53 -4.67 27.58
N GLY A 48 9.39 -5.12 26.34
CA GLY A 48 9.03 -6.51 26.02
C GLY A 48 10.19 -7.42 25.65
N LYS A 49 10.01 -8.74 25.56
CA LYS A 49 11.10 -9.70 25.33
C LYS A 49 11.25 -10.12 23.87
N ASN A 50 10.52 -9.50 22.93
CA ASN A 50 10.41 -10.00 21.55
C ASN A 50 10.00 -11.48 21.50
N LEU A 51 9.17 -11.92 22.45
CA LEU A 51 8.67 -13.28 22.45
C LEU A 51 7.76 -13.49 21.22
N LEU A 52 7.83 -14.69 20.63
CA LEU A 52 6.99 -15.03 19.48
C LEU A 52 5.51 -15.09 19.88
N ASP A 53 4.71 -14.18 19.31
CA ASP A 53 3.24 -14.25 19.32
C ASP A 53 2.79 -15.33 18.33
N ILE A 54 2.55 -16.54 18.85
CA ILE A 54 2.16 -17.71 18.03
C ILE A 54 0.84 -17.47 17.29
N PRO A 55 -0.24 -16.96 17.92
CA PRO A 55 -1.48 -16.64 17.21
C PRO A 55 -1.26 -15.68 16.04
N ALA A 56 -0.47 -14.61 16.23
CA ALA A 56 -0.15 -13.67 15.14
C ALA A 56 0.70 -14.32 14.05
N CYS A 57 1.57 -15.26 14.39
CA CYS A 57 2.36 -16.02 13.43
C CYS A 57 1.48 -16.95 12.57
N ASN A 58 0.56 -17.69 13.19
CA ASN A 58 -0.42 -18.51 12.49
C ASN A 58 -1.29 -17.66 11.56
N GLU A 59 -1.75 -16.50 12.02
CA GLU A 59 -2.52 -15.56 11.20
C GLU A 59 -1.69 -15.02 10.01
N ALA A 60 -0.40 -14.73 10.20
CA ALA A 60 0.50 -14.37 9.12
C ALA A 60 0.69 -15.50 8.09
N ILE A 61 0.68 -16.77 8.52
CA ILE A 61 0.71 -17.93 7.62
C ILE A 61 -0.56 -17.96 6.77
N GLU A 62 -1.73 -17.74 7.36
CA GLU A 62 -3.00 -17.68 6.62
C GLU A 62 -3.01 -16.55 5.57
N VAL A 63 -2.34 -15.42 5.84
CA VAL A 63 -2.12 -14.36 4.81
C VAL A 63 -1.27 -14.88 3.64
N THR A 64 -0.23 -15.68 3.89
CA THR A 64 0.58 -16.27 2.79
C THR A 64 -0.17 -17.35 2.02
N TRP A 65 -1.13 -18.04 2.66
CA TRP A 65 -2.08 -18.93 1.98
C TRP A 65 -3.00 -18.15 1.06
N LEU A 66 -3.57 -17.04 1.54
CA LEU A 66 -4.40 -16.15 0.73
C LEU A 66 -3.63 -15.57 -0.48
N GLN A 67 -2.37 -15.15 -0.29
CA GLN A 67 -1.48 -14.75 -1.39
C GLN A 67 -1.31 -15.85 -2.43
N SER A 68 -1.10 -17.09 -1.96
CA SER A 68 -0.94 -18.25 -2.85
C SER A 68 -2.22 -18.57 -3.61
N TYR A 69 -3.37 -18.46 -2.96
CA TYR A 69 -4.69 -18.64 -3.57
C TYR A 69 -4.96 -17.57 -4.64
N LEU A 70 -4.59 -16.31 -4.39
CA LEU A 70 -4.79 -15.21 -5.34
C LEU A 70 -3.63 -15.03 -6.33
N SER A 71 -2.71 -15.99 -6.45
CA SER A 71 -1.68 -16.00 -7.49
C SER A 71 -2.30 -16.46 -8.83
N LEU A 72 -3.16 -15.64 -9.43
CA LEU A 72 -4.03 -15.92 -10.60
C LEU A 72 -3.28 -16.13 -11.94
N ASN A 73 -2.02 -16.57 -11.93
CA ASN A 73 -1.17 -16.76 -13.10
C ASN A 73 -0.61 -18.20 -13.16
N ASP A 74 0.42 -18.47 -13.95
CA ASP A 74 1.05 -19.80 -14.06
C ASP A 74 1.59 -20.35 -12.71
N LYS A 75 1.64 -19.51 -11.68
CA LYS A 75 2.02 -19.90 -10.31
C LYS A 75 0.81 -20.30 -9.45
N HIS A 76 -0.40 -20.37 -10.02
CA HIS A 76 -1.61 -20.77 -9.31
C HIS A 76 -1.51 -22.24 -8.90
N PRO A 77 -1.46 -22.56 -7.60
CA PRO A 77 -1.22 -23.92 -7.17
C PRO A 77 -2.46 -24.81 -7.40
N LEU A 78 -2.26 -26.10 -7.64
CA LEU A 78 -3.34 -27.06 -7.90
C LEU A 78 -4.46 -27.00 -6.83
N TRP A 79 -4.09 -26.86 -5.56
CA TRP A 79 -5.06 -26.77 -4.47
C TRP A 79 -5.94 -25.53 -4.56
N ALA A 80 -5.45 -24.42 -5.14
CA ALA A 80 -6.22 -23.20 -5.29
C ALA A 80 -7.31 -23.35 -6.37
N TYR A 81 -7.04 -24.11 -7.44
CA TYR A 81 -8.09 -24.51 -8.39
C TYR A 81 -9.18 -25.37 -7.72
N ILE A 82 -8.79 -26.30 -6.84
CA ILE A 82 -9.75 -27.09 -6.06
C ILE A 82 -10.53 -26.17 -5.12
N ALA A 83 -9.86 -25.23 -4.46
CA ALA A 83 -10.48 -24.25 -3.59
C ALA A 83 -11.52 -23.41 -4.34
N ASP A 84 -11.18 -22.88 -5.52
CA ASP A 84 -12.14 -22.17 -6.39
C ASP A 84 -13.37 -23.03 -6.68
N ARG A 85 -13.19 -24.30 -7.07
CA ARG A 85 -14.31 -25.20 -7.34
C ARG A 85 -15.19 -25.42 -6.11
N LEU A 86 -14.60 -25.61 -4.93
CA LEU A 86 -15.34 -25.76 -3.68
C LEU A 86 -16.12 -24.49 -3.31
N LEU A 87 -15.52 -23.32 -3.47
CA LEU A 87 -16.15 -22.03 -3.21
C LEU A 87 -17.31 -21.76 -4.19
N VAL A 88 -17.08 -22.03 -5.48
CA VAL A 88 -18.06 -21.87 -6.56
C VAL A 88 -19.27 -22.80 -6.41
N LEU A 89 -19.07 -24.02 -5.89
CA LEU A 89 -20.16 -24.95 -5.61
C LEU A 89 -20.96 -24.59 -4.35
N ASN A 90 -20.35 -23.90 -3.39
CA ASN A 90 -20.94 -23.56 -2.10
C ASN A 90 -21.20 -22.06 -1.97
N VAL A 91 -21.97 -21.48 -2.90
CA VAL A 91 -22.38 -20.07 -2.82
C VAL A 91 -23.48 -19.86 -1.77
N VAL A 92 -23.68 -18.61 -1.34
CA VAL A 92 -24.85 -18.24 -0.54
C VAL A 92 -26.14 -18.35 -1.38
N GLN A 93 -27.27 -18.58 -0.72
CA GLN A 93 -28.56 -18.84 -1.39
C GLN A 93 -28.96 -17.77 -2.42
N SER A 94 -28.67 -16.49 -2.12
CA SER A 94 -28.97 -15.37 -3.02
C SER A 94 -28.17 -15.37 -4.34
N ASP A 95 -27.12 -16.18 -4.43
CA ASP A 95 -26.20 -16.27 -5.57
C ASP A 95 -26.31 -17.62 -6.31
N GLU A 96 -27.14 -18.56 -5.85
CA GLU A 96 -27.33 -19.88 -6.46
C GLU A 96 -27.84 -19.82 -7.91
N LEU A 97 -28.54 -18.75 -8.27
CA LEU A 97 -29.07 -18.53 -9.62
C LEU A 97 -28.00 -18.08 -10.64
N ILE A 98 -26.79 -17.73 -10.18
CA ILE A 98 -25.68 -17.36 -11.07
C ILE A 98 -25.18 -18.65 -11.76
N PRO A 99 -25.09 -18.71 -13.10
CA PRO A 99 -24.56 -19.87 -13.80
C PRO A 99 -23.18 -20.29 -13.31
N LEU A 100 -22.95 -21.60 -13.15
CA LEU A 100 -21.72 -22.14 -12.58
C LEU A 100 -20.47 -21.73 -13.37
N ASP A 101 -20.56 -21.66 -14.70
CA ASP A 101 -19.47 -21.30 -15.60
C ASP A 101 -19.10 -19.79 -15.57
N LEU A 102 -19.94 -18.96 -14.94
CA LEU A 102 -19.68 -17.53 -14.74
C LEU A 102 -19.16 -17.21 -13.35
N ARG A 103 -19.13 -18.18 -12.43
CA ARG A 103 -18.54 -18.02 -11.10
C ARG A 103 -17.04 -18.34 -11.22
N ILE A 104 -16.22 -17.31 -11.26
CA ILE A 104 -14.76 -17.41 -11.45
C ILE A 104 -14.09 -17.30 -10.08
N ASN A 105 -14.14 -16.13 -9.45
CA ASN A 105 -13.49 -15.89 -8.17
C ASN A 105 -14.22 -14.81 -7.37
N GLN A 106 -14.61 -15.14 -6.12
CA GLN A 106 -15.42 -14.25 -5.26
C GLN A 106 -14.72 -12.95 -4.84
N PHE A 107 -13.41 -12.82 -5.04
CA PHE A 107 -12.66 -11.59 -4.78
C PHE A 107 -12.66 -10.63 -5.99
N THR A 108 -13.02 -11.14 -7.17
CA THR A 108 -13.17 -10.34 -8.42
C THR A 108 -14.62 -10.15 -8.82
N GLN A 109 -15.56 -10.79 -8.12
CA GLN A 109 -16.99 -10.74 -8.41
C GLN A 109 -17.86 -10.46 -7.18
N GLN A 110 -19.12 -10.10 -7.42
CA GLN A 110 -20.09 -9.72 -6.38
C GLN A 110 -20.63 -10.91 -5.56
N TRP A 111 -20.51 -12.14 -6.07
CA TRP A 111 -21.03 -13.33 -5.38
C TRP A 111 -20.14 -13.74 -4.22
N LYS A 112 -20.71 -14.44 -3.23
CA LYS A 112 -19.97 -14.92 -2.04
C LYS A 112 -20.24 -16.39 -1.74
N SER A 113 -19.24 -17.03 -1.11
CA SER A 113 -19.33 -18.42 -0.67
C SER A 113 -19.91 -18.53 0.75
N ASN A 114 -20.68 -19.58 1.00
CA ASN A 114 -21.07 -19.97 2.35
C ASN A 114 -19.89 -20.64 3.07
N THR A 115 -19.34 -19.93 4.06
CA THR A 115 -18.14 -20.37 4.80
C THR A 115 -18.36 -21.56 5.72
N GLN A 116 -19.62 -21.96 5.96
CA GLN A 116 -19.97 -23.12 6.78
C GLN A 116 -19.88 -24.44 6.01
N ASN A 117 -20.05 -24.40 4.69
CA ASN A 117 -20.11 -25.59 3.83
C ASN A 117 -18.78 -25.90 3.12
N VAL A 118 -17.71 -25.22 3.52
CA VAL A 118 -16.37 -25.39 2.94
C VAL A 118 -15.38 -25.86 4.01
N PRO A 119 -14.27 -26.52 3.62
CA PRO A 119 -13.22 -26.92 4.56
C PRO A 119 -12.78 -25.77 5.48
N LYS A 120 -12.46 -26.11 6.73
CA LYS A 120 -12.08 -25.13 7.76
C LYS A 120 -10.92 -24.24 7.34
N ASP A 121 -9.96 -24.75 6.57
CA ASP A 121 -8.81 -23.97 6.10
C ASP A 121 -9.24 -22.87 5.12
N LEU A 122 -10.16 -23.16 4.20
CA LEU A 122 -10.73 -22.13 3.32
C LEU A 122 -11.53 -21.11 4.11
N SER A 123 -12.31 -21.56 5.09
CA SER A 123 -13.07 -20.67 5.99
C SER A 123 -12.15 -19.70 6.73
N ARG A 124 -10.99 -20.17 7.24
CA ARG A 124 -9.97 -19.33 7.89
C ARG A 124 -9.33 -18.35 6.90
N MET A 125 -8.94 -18.81 5.72
CA MET A 125 -8.37 -17.94 4.68
C MET A 125 -9.33 -16.79 4.30
N LEU A 126 -10.63 -17.08 4.12
CA LEU A 126 -11.65 -16.06 3.86
C LEU A 126 -11.86 -15.13 5.05
N ALA A 127 -11.81 -15.65 6.27
CA ALA A 127 -11.91 -14.84 7.49
C ALA A 127 -10.72 -13.88 7.62
N VAL A 128 -9.50 -14.30 7.29
CA VAL A 128 -8.30 -13.45 7.28
C VAL A 128 -8.39 -12.37 6.21
N ALA A 129 -8.83 -12.72 4.99
CA ALA A 129 -9.07 -11.75 3.93
C ALA A 129 -10.05 -10.64 4.38
N LYS A 130 -11.14 -11.02 5.07
CA LYS A 130 -12.10 -10.07 5.63
C LYS A 130 -11.52 -9.26 6.79
N LYS A 131 -10.85 -9.92 7.75
CA LYS A 131 -10.29 -9.30 8.96
C LYS A 131 -9.25 -8.23 8.64
N HIS A 132 -8.41 -8.48 7.63
CA HIS A 132 -7.39 -7.54 7.18
C HIS A 132 -7.80 -6.73 5.96
N ASN A 133 -9.10 -6.67 5.68
CA ASN A 133 -9.67 -5.78 4.69
C ASN A 133 -8.97 -5.90 3.32
N LEU A 134 -8.94 -7.11 2.77
CA LEU A 134 -8.45 -7.34 1.41
C LEU A 134 -9.34 -6.61 0.41
N LYS A 135 -8.74 -5.79 -0.46
CA LYS A 135 -9.45 -5.01 -1.49
C LYS A 135 -8.72 -5.08 -2.83
N LEU A 136 -9.48 -4.93 -3.91
CA LEU A 136 -8.96 -4.53 -5.22
C LEU A 136 -8.79 -3.00 -5.21
N GLN A 137 -7.55 -2.52 -5.16
CA GLN A 137 -7.22 -1.10 -4.99
C GLN A 137 -5.89 -0.74 -5.67
N GLY A 138 -5.92 0.38 -6.38
CA GLY A 138 -4.77 1.01 -7.03
C GLY A 138 -5.07 2.50 -7.26
N LEU A 139 -4.02 3.29 -7.45
CA LEU A 139 -4.17 4.69 -7.86
C LEU A 139 -4.75 4.71 -9.28
N ALA A 140 -4.06 4.05 -10.21
CA ALA A 140 -4.46 3.79 -11.59
C ALA A 140 -4.15 2.34 -11.99
N PHE A 141 -4.85 1.82 -13.01
CA PHE A 141 -4.62 0.48 -13.57
C PHE A 141 -4.31 0.53 -15.08
N PRO A 142 -3.31 -0.22 -15.56
CA PRO A 142 -3.12 -0.40 -16.99
C PRO A 142 -4.25 -1.27 -17.57
N ARG A 143 -4.48 -1.15 -18.88
CA ARG A 143 -5.53 -1.87 -19.61
C ARG A 143 -5.40 -3.38 -19.43
N ASP A 144 -4.18 -3.91 -19.38
CA ASP A 144 -3.91 -5.32 -19.17
C ASP A 144 -4.47 -5.86 -17.85
N ILE A 145 -4.43 -5.07 -16.76
CA ILE A 145 -5.02 -5.45 -15.48
C ILE A 145 -6.55 -5.42 -15.58
N ILE A 146 -7.11 -4.38 -16.19
CA ILE A 146 -8.56 -4.22 -16.35
C ILE A 146 -9.12 -5.34 -17.23
N TRP A 147 -8.42 -5.70 -18.32
CA TRP A 147 -8.80 -6.77 -19.26
C TRP A 147 -8.94 -8.14 -18.62
N GLN A 148 -8.19 -8.42 -17.56
CA GLN A 148 -8.23 -9.70 -16.84
C GLN A 148 -9.48 -9.83 -15.93
N MET A 149 -10.15 -8.73 -15.60
CA MET A 149 -11.31 -8.75 -14.71
C MET A 149 -12.52 -9.44 -15.34
N PRO A 150 -13.35 -10.18 -14.57
CA PRO A 150 -14.62 -10.70 -15.06
C PRO A 150 -15.62 -9.60 -15.37
N VAL A 151 -16.19 -9.57 -16.58
CA VAL A 151 -17.23 -8.57 -16.90
C VAL A 151 -18.58 -8.91 -16.27
N TRP A 152 -18.86 -10.20 -16.08
CA TRP A 152 -20.11 -10.65 -15.46
C TRP A 152 -20.01 -10.60 -13.95
N TYR A 153 -20.97 -9.93 -13.30
CA TYR A 153 -21.00 -9.78 -11.84
C TYR A 153 -19.70 -9.16 -11.29
N HIS A 154 -19.08 -8.24 -12.05
CA HIS A 154 -17.83 -7.57 -11.70
C HIS A 154 -17.87 -6.98 -10.28
N ALA A 155 -16.84 -7.22 -9.47
CA ALA A 155 -16.81 -6.81 -8.04
C ALA A 155 -17.10 -5.32 -7.82
N LYS A 156 -16.72 -4.47 -8.77
CA LYS A 156 -16.88 -3.00 -8.70
C LYS A 156 -18.06 -2.44 -9.48
N SER A 157 -18.89 -3.28 -10.09
CA SER A 157 -20.01 -2.75 -10.89
C SER A 157 -21.07 -2.10 -10.00
N THR A 158 -21.55 -0.95 -10.45
CA THR A 158 -22.70 -0.22 -9.86
C THR A 158 -24.04 -0.72 -10.41
N ALA A 159 -24.02 -1.62 -11.39
CA ALA A 159 -25.22 -2.16 -12.00
C ALA A 159 -26.06 -2.96 -11.00
N THR A 160 -27.38 -2.89 -11.17
CA THR A 160 -28.27 -3.86 -10.53
C THR A 160 -27.99 -5.26 -11.08
N ARG A 161 -28.13 -6.28 -10.23
CA ARG A 161 -27.97 -7.70 -10.63
C ARG A 161 -28.82 -8.08 -11.86
N ALA A 162 -29.92 -7.36 -12.10
CA ALA A 162 -30.78 -7.53 -13.26
C ALA A 162 -30.07 -7.33 -14.61
N LEU A 163 -29.01 -6.49 -14.67
CA LEU A 163 -28.19 -6.34 -15.88
C LEU A 163 -27.57 -7.69 -16.30
N TYR A 164 -27.19 -8.52 -15.32
CA TYR A 164 -26.49 -9.78 -15.55
C TYR A 164 -27.43 -10.99 -15.62
N SER A 165 -28.47 -11.02 -14.79
CA SER A 165 -29.29 -12.21 -14.52
C SER A 165 -30.59 -12.29 -15.32
N ASN A 166 -30.96 -11.24 -16.08
CA ASN A 166 -32.22 -11.24 -16.82
C ASN A 166 -32.25 -12.34 -17.89
N LYS A 167 -32.91 -13.47 -17.58
CA LYS A 167 -33.05 -14.64 -18.45
C LYS A 167 -33.80 -14.34 -19.75
N ARG A 168 -34.62 -13.28 -19.79
CA ARG A 168 -35.33 -12.84 -21.00
C ARG A 168 -34.43 -12.04 -21.95
N ASN A 169 -33.26 -11.60 -21.50
CA ASN A 169 -32.32 -10.88 -22.34
C ASN A 169 -31.53 -11.87 -23.22
N LYS A 170 -32.04 -12.11 -24.44
CA LYS A 170 -31.40 -12.97 -25.44
C LYS A 170 -29.98 -12.52 -25.81
N LEU A 171 -29.66 -11.22 -25.67
CA LEU A 171 -28.32 -10.70 -25.94
C LEU A 171 -27.32 -11.17 -24.88
N ASN A 172 -27.71 -11.18 -23.60
CA ASN A 172 -26.84 -11.74 -22.56
C ASN A 172 -26.57 -13.23 -22.78
N ALA A 173 -27.59 -14.00 -23.19
CA ALA A 173 -27.40 -15.41 -23.54
C ALA A 173 -26.45 -15.57 -24.74
N CYS A 174 -26.59 -14.73 -25.78
CA CYS A 174 -25.70 -14.74 -26.94
C CYS A 174 -24.25 -14.39 -26.55
N LEU A 175 -24.03 -13.33 -25.77
CA LEU A 175 -22.70 -12.94 -25.30
C LEU A 175 -22.04 -14.03 -24.45
N LYS A 176 -22.80 -14.67 -23.55
CA LYS A 176 -22.28 -15.74 -22.67
C LYS A 176 -21.98 -17.03 -23.43
N ASN A 177 -22.88 -17.48 -24.29
CA ASN A 177 -22.83 -18.84 -24.85
C ASN A 177 -22.19 -18.88 -26.24
N ASN A 178 -22.52 -17.91 -27.10
CA ASN A 178 -22.07 -17.91 -28.50
C ASN A 178 -20.75 -17.15 -28.64
N HIS A 179 -20.67 -15.93 -28.07
CA HIS A 179 -19.44 -15.12 -28.13
C HIS A 179 -18.44 -15.44 -27.01
N ARG A 180 -18.84 -16.26 -26.03
CA ARG A 180 -18.00 -16.67 -24.89
C ARG A 180 -17.35 -15.51 -24.15
N VAL A 181 -18.03 -14.37 -24.06
CA VAL A 181 -17.55 -13.19 -23.32
C VAL A 181 -17.42 -13.56 -21.85
N ARG A 182 -16.22 -13.45 -21.28
CA ARG A 182 -15.96 -13.73 -19.86
C ARG A 182 -15.32 -12.53 -19.17
N THR A 183 -14.39 -11.86 -19.82
CA THR A 183 -13.64 -10.74 -19.22
C THR A 183 -14.07 -9.38 -19.74
N VAL A 184 -13.60 -8.32 -19.07
CA VAL A 184 -13.75 -6.93 -19.53
C VAL A 184 -13.09 -6.75 -20.89
N GLY A 185 -11.92 -7.37 -21.12
CA GLY A 185 -11.24 -7.34 -22.42
C GLY A 185 -12.03 -8.02 -23.54
N ASP A 186 -12.77 -9.09 -23.26
CA ASP A 186 -13.66 -9.70 -24.26
C ASP A 186 -14.82 -8.77 -24.65
N ALA A 187 -15.42 -8.11 -23.65
CA ALA A 187 -16.52 -7.18 -23.88
C ALA A 187 -16.04 -5.94 -24.65
N GLU A 188 -14.86 -5.41 -24.32
CA GLU A 188 -14.26 -4.27 -25.00
C GLU A 188 -13.90 -4.58 -26.45
N ARG A 189 -13.31 -5.75 -26.73
CA ARG A 189 -13.01 -6.20 -28.11
C ARG A 189 -14.27 -6.22 -28.99
N LEU A 190 -15.41 -6.64 -28.44
CA LEU A 190 -16.69 -6.57 -29.16
C LEU A 190 -17.22 -5.14 -29.28
N ALA A 191 -17.22 -4.37 -28.19
CA ALA A 191 -17.75 -3.01 -28.16
C ALA A 191 -17.00 -2.05 -29.12
N ARG A 192 -15.68 -2.22 -29.27
CA ARG A 192 -14.83 -1.43 -30.17
C ARG A 192 -15.31 -1.44 -31.61
N HIS A 193 -15.98 -2.50 -32.07
CA HIS A 193 -16.50 -2.57 -33.44
C HIS A 193 -17.56 -1.52 -33.75
N LEU A 194 -18.22 -0.94 -32.73
CA LEU A 194 -19.13 0.20 -32.91
C LEU A 194 -18.43 1.44 -33.46
N ASN A 195 -17.12 1.59 -33.21
CA ASN A 195 -16.32 2.73 -33.68
C ASN A 195 -15.75 2.51 -35.09
N ASN A 196 -16.08 1.40 -35.76
CA ASN A 196 -15.63 1.16 -37.13
C ASN A 196 -16.34 2.16 -38.08
N PRO A 197 -15.61 2.92 -38.94
CA PRO A 197 -16.23 3.92 -39.82
C PRO A 197 -17.31 3.37 -40.77
N ASN A 198 -17.20 2.09 -41.15
CA ASN A 198 -18.14 1.42 -42.04
C ASN A 198 -19.32 0.77 -41.29
N HIS A 199 -19.36 0.88 -39.96
CA HIS A 199 -20.43 0.32 -39.13
C HIS A 199 -21.73 1.10 -39.30
N LYS A 200 -22.86 0.39 -39.21
CA LYS A 200 -24.20 0.96 -39.26
C LYS A 200 -25.01 0.42 -38.08
N SER A 201 -25.77 1.28 -37.41
CA SER A 201 -26.51 0.97 -36.18
C SER A 201 -27.78 0.14 -36.41
N HIS A 202 -27.66 -1.00 -37.07
CA HIS A 202 -28.76 -1.93 -37.33
C HIS A 202 -28.27 -3.36 -37.55
N LYS A 203 -29.14 -4.36 -37.36
CA LYS A 203 -28.80 -5.79 -37.45
C LYS A 203 -28.23 -6.24 -38.80
N TRP A 204 -28.59 -5.58 -39.89
CA TRP A 204 -28.15 -5.92 -41.25
C TRP A 204 -26.84 -5.25 -41.68
N CYS A 205 -26.03 -4.74 -40.74
CA CYS A 205 -24.78 -4.08 -41.09
C CYS A 205 -23.84 -5.06 -41.83
N LYS A 206 -23.38 -4.66 -43.01
CA LYS A 206 -22.50 -5.46 -43.87
C LYS A 206 -21.00 -5.18 -43.64
N CYS A 207 -20.65 -4.47 -42.57
CA CYS A 207 -19.25 -4.23 -42.25
C CYS A 207 -18.55 -5.55 -41.92
N ARG A 208 -17.26 -5.66 -42.25
CA ARG A 208 -16.44 -6.85 -42.01
C ARG A 208 -16.49 -7.34 -40.55
N PRO A 209 -16.46 -6.46 -39.52
CA PRO A 209 -16.68 -6.89 -38.14
C PRO A 209 -18.01 -7.60 -37.89
N CYS A 210 -19.15 -7.02 -38.28
CA CYS A 210 -20.46 -7.63 -38.06
C CYS A 210 -20.59 -9.00 -38.72
N GLN A 211 -20.13 -9.10 -39.98
CA GLN A 211 -20.16 -10.37 -40.71
C GLN A 211 -19.30 -11.43 -40.02
N ARG A 212 -18.05 -11.11 -39.68
CA ARG A 212 -17.12 -12.03 -39.00
C ARG A 212 -17.64 -12.45 -37.63
N THR A 213 -18.17 -11.52 -36.84
CA THR A 213 -18.72 -11.80 -35.51
C THR A 213 -19.87 -12.81 -35.60
N CYS A 214 -20.80 -12.66 -36.54
CA CYS A 214 -21.86 -13.65 -36.73
C CYS A 214 -21.32 -14.97 -37.26
N SER A 215 -20.48 -14.96 -38.30
CA SER A 215 -19.89 -16.18 -38.89
C SER A 215 -19.07 -17.00 -37.90
N ASN A 216 -18.31 -16.36 -37.00
CA ASN A 216 -17.52 -17.03 -35.97
C ASN A 216 -18.38 -17.80 -34.96
N THR A 217 -19.68 -17.49 -34.88
CA THR A 217 -20.64 -18.23 -34.05
C THR A 217 -21.35 -19.33 -34.83
N GLY A 218 -20.95 -19.65 -36.06
CA GLY A 218 -21.65 -20.65 -36.89
C GLY A 218 -23.10 -20.27 -37.22
N GLY A 219 -23.43 -18.98 -37.17
CA GLY A 219 -24.79 -18.47 -37.41
C GLY A 219 -25.71 -18.41 -36.18
N TYR A 220 -25.24 -18.79 -34.99
CA TYR A 220 -26.04 -18.70 -33.75
C TYR A 220 -26.28 -17.25 -33.28
N CYS A 221 -25.46 -16.29 -33.71
CA CYS A 221 -25.71 -14.86 -33.53
C CYS A 221 -26.37 -14.26 -34.77
N SER A 222 -27.54 -13.65 -34.59
CA SER A 222 -28.33 -13.02 -35.66
C SER A 222 -28.23 -11.49 -35.71
N ASP A 223 -27.65 -10.86 -34.68
CA ASP A 223 -27.53 -9.40 -34.57
C ASP A 223 -26.22 -9.02 -33.85
N ALA A 224 -25.15 -8.88 -34.64
CA ALA A 224 -23.86 -8.46 -34.12
C ALA A 224 -23.91 -7.04 -33.52
N HIS A 225 -24.67 -6.12 -34.13
CA HIS A 225 -24.79 -4.75 -33.63
C HIS A 225 -25.37 -4.72 -32.21
N ALA A 226 -26.47 -5.44 -31.98
CA ALA A 226 -27.08 -5.51 -30.66
C ALA A 226 -26.14 -6.16 -29.62
N CYS A 227 -25.33 -7.15 -30.03
CA CYS A 227 -24.31 -7.75 -29.16
C CYS A 227 -23.20 -6.74 -28.82
N PHE A 228 -22.71 -5.96 -29.79
CA PHE A 228 -21.72 -4.91 -29.53
C PHE A 228 -22.27 -3.83 -28.59
N THR A 229 -23.51 -3.39 -28.81
CA THR A 229 -24.19 -2.41 -27.95
C THR A 229 -24.41 -2.95 -26.53
N GLN A 230 -24.79 -4.21 -26.39
CA GLN A 230 -24.92 -4.85 -25.07
C GLN A 230 -23.56 -5.01 -24.38
N ALA A 231 -22.48 -5.33 -25.11
CA ALA A 231 -21.13 -5.36 -24.57
C ALA A 231 -20.69 -3.96 -24.08
N LYS A 232 -20.95 -2.91 -24.88
CA LYS A 232 -20.74 -1.52 -24.46
C LYS A 232 -21.52 -1.19 -23.19
N ARG A 233 -22.78 -1.59 -23.10
CA ARG A 233 -23.62 -1.38 -21.91
C ARG A 233 -23.07 -2.06 -20.65
N LEU A 234 -22.45 -3.24 -20.77
CA LEU A 234 -21.78 -3.89 -19.64
C LEU A 234 -20.58 -3.06 -19.16
N LEU A 235 -19.78 -2.53 -20.09
CA LEU A 235 -18.62 -1.68 -19.77
C LEU A 235 -19.05 -0.35 -19.15
N SER A 236 -20.10 0.29 -19.68
CA SER A 236 -20.64 1.54 -19.13
C SER A 236 -21.22 1.41 -17.72
N ALA A 237 -21.38 0.18 -17.21
CA ALA A 237 -21.83 -0.08 -15.86
C ALA A 237 -20.69 -0.34 -14.86
N LEU A 238 -19.45 -0.14 -15.32
CA LEU A 238 -18.24 -0.15 -14.51
C LEU A 238 -17.87 1.31 -14.15
N PRO A 239 -17.37 1.56 -12.93
CA PRO A 239 -16.84 2.87 -12.55
C PRO A 239 -15.57 3.21 -13.35
N ASP A 240 -15.23 4.49 -13.43
CA ASP A 240 -14.19 5.05 -14.31
C ASP A 240 -12.87 4.26 -14.28
N LYS A 241 -12.35 3.95 -13.07
CA LYS A 241 -11.12 3.18 -12.84
C LYS A 241 -11.10 1.76 -13.46
N TRP A 242 -12.26 1.23 -13.82
CA TRP A 242 -12.44 -0.09 -14.41
C TRP A 242 -13.14 -0.04 -15.78
N ASN A 243 -13.44 1.15 -16.29
CA ASN A 243 -14.20 1.36 -17.51
C ASN A 243 -13.26 1.73 -18.67
N LEU A 244 -13.25 0.91 -19.72
CA LEU A 244 -12.36 1.08 -20.88
C LEU A 244 -12.99 1.91 -22.02
N LEU A 245 -14.15 2.51 -21.77
CA LEU A 245 -14.82 3.38 -22.74
C LEU A 245 -14.41 4.84 -22.60
N THR A 246 -13.69 5.20 -21.53
CA THR A 246 -13.09 6.54 -21.39
C THR A 246 -11.94 6.65 -22.39
N GLU A 247 -11.87 7.77 -23.12
CA GLU A 247 -10.85 7.99 -24.17
C GLU A 247 -9.43 8.09 -23.60
N GLU A 248 -9.30 8.33 -22.29
CA GLU A 248 -8.04 8.44 -21.56
C GLU A 248 -7.83 7.19 -20.69
N LEU A 249 -7.34 6.11 -21.29
CA LEU A 249 -6.75 5.03 -20.49
C LEU A 249 -5.36 5.50 -20.08
N LEU A 250 -5.09 5.52 -18.77
CA LEU A 250 -3.87 6.01 -18.11
C LEU A 250 -2.57 5.25 -18.47
N GLU A 251 -2.55 4.56 -19.60
CA GLU A 251 -1.34 4.02 -20.21
C GLU A 251 -0.45 5.17 -20.76
N ASP A 252 -0.98 6.39 -20.90
CA ASP A 252 -0.32 7.55 -21.54
C ASP A 252 0.54 8.45 -20.61
N TYR A 253 0.68 8.17 -19.31
CA TYR A 253 1.70 8.87 -18.48
C TYR A 253 3.12 8.32 -18.71
N GLU A 254 3.27 7.41 -19.68
CA GLU A 254 4.56 6.95 -20.20
C GLU A 254 5.18 7.99 -21.14
N ALA A 255 5.50 9.17 -20.64
CA ALA A 255 6.53 10.01 -21.25
C ALA A 255 6.89 11.15 -20.30
N CYS A 256 7.87 10.90 -19.44
CA CYS A 256 8.92 11.89 -19.31
C CYS A 256 10.15 11.28 -19.97
N GLU A 257 10.14 11.16 -21.31
CA GLU A 257 11.37 10.84 -22.06
C GLU A 257 12.50 11.82 -21.68
N LEU A 258 12.14 13.06 -21.36
CA LEU A 258 12.99 14.09 -20.77
C LEU A 258 13.66 13.67 -19.45
N CYS A 259 12.97 12.96 -18.56
CA CYS A 259 13.52 12.55 -17.27
C CYS A 259 14.70 11.59 -17.46
N TRP A 260 14.62 10.70 -18.45
CA TRP A 260 15.70 9.76 -18.79
C TRP A 260 16.89 10.43 -19.51
N GLN A 261 16.71 11.64 -20.03
CA GLN A 261 17.80 12.41 -20.63
C GLN A 261 18.61 13.22 -19.59
N ILE A 262 18.01 13.49 -18.42
CA ILE A 262 18.61 14.29 -17.33
C ILE A 262 19.37 13.41 -16.33
N SER A 263 19.20 12.09 -16.34
CA SER A 263 19.85 11.20 -15.38
C SER A 263 21.38 11.18 -15.56
N SER A 264 22.09 11.58 -14.50
CA SER A 264 23.54 11.42 -14.36
C SER A 264 23.86 10.59 -13.11
N GLU A 265 25.14 10.31 -12.81
CA GLU A 265 25.51 9.57 -11.59
C GLU A 265 25.00 10.26 -10.32
N ASP A 266 24.96 11.59 -10.31
CA ASP A 266 24.58 12.37 -9.13
C ASP A 266 23.16 12.93 -9.20
N CYS A 267 22.53 13.03 -10.38
CA CYS A 267 21.18 13.57 -10.57
C CYS A 267 20.17 12.47 -10.92
N HIS A 268 19.15 12.33 -10.08
CA HIS A 268 18.16 11.27 -10.15
C HIS A 268 16.74 11.84 -10.32
N PRO A 269 16.07 11.65 -11.47
CA PRO A 269 14.70 12.07 -11.66
C PRO A 269 13.73 11.24 -10.82
N PHE A 270 12.76 11.89 -10.19
CA PHE A 270 11.62 11.20 -9.60
C PHE A 270 10.72 10.64 -10.71
N ASN A 271 10.27 9.40 -10.55
CA ASN A 271 9.33 8.78 -11.48
C ASN A 271 7.88 9.12 -11.07
N PRO A 272 7.15 9.96 -11.83
CA PRO A 272 5.80 10.35 -11.47
C PRO A 272 4.75 9.24 -11.71
N LYS A 273 5.13 8.10 -12.33
CA LYS A 273 4.19 7.03 -12.69
C LYS A 273 3.47 6.47 -11.46
N ILE A 274 2.16 6.64 -11.43
CA ILE A 274 1.26 6.11 -10.39
C ILE A 274 0.59 4.79 -10.78
N THR A 275 0.72 4.38 -12.05
CA THR A 275 0.07 3.18 -12.61
C THR A 275 0.55 1.91 -11.90
N THR A 276 -0.40 1.07 -11.51
CA THR A 276 -0.11 -0.22 -10.86
C THR A 276 0.67 -1.13 -11.80
N GLN A 277 1.92 -1.44 -11.45
CA GLN A 277 2.76 -2.36 -12.21
C GLN A 277 2.41 -3.82 -11.92
N GLY A 278 2.36 -4.65 -12.97
CA GLY A 278 2.23 -6.10 -12.89
C GLY A 278 0.93 -6.64 -13.50
N THR A 279 0.33 -7.61 -12.82
CA THR A 279 -0.88 -8.34 -13.28
C THR A 279 -2.07 -8.03 -12.38
N LEU A 280 -3.25 -8.63 -12.65
CA LEU A 280 -4.41 -8.48 -11.77
C LEU A 280 -4.11 -8.84 -10.31
N VAL A 281 -3.16 -9.75 -10.07
CA VAL A 281 -2.73 -10.13 -8.71
C VAL A 281 -2.17 -8.92 -7.94
N ASP A 282 -1.51 -7.99 -8.64
CA ASP A 282 -0.90 -6.80 -8.04
C ASP A 282 -1.91 -5.70 -7.70
N ALA A 283 -3.17 -5.84 -8.14
CA ALA A 283 -4.29 -4.97 -7.74
C ALA A 283 -4.86 -5.36 -6.36
N PHE A 284 -4.59 -6.56 -5.86
CA PHE A 284 -5.02 -6.96 -4.52
C PHE A 284 -4.12 -6.36 -3.45
N ARG A 285 -4.71 -5.61 -2.52
CA ARG A 285 -4.03 -5.06 -1.35
C ARG A 285 -4.68 -5.55 -0.06
N ILE A 286 -3.87 -5.79 0.97
CA ILE A 286 -4.27 -6.27 2.30
C ILE A 286 -3.73 -5.35 3.39
N PHE A 287 -4.36 -5.37 4.57
CA PHE A 287 -4.17 -4.38 5.64
C PHE A 287 -4.57 -2.97 5.18
N THR A 288 -5.60 -2.88 4.35
CA THR A 288 -6.07 -1.60 3.81
C THR A 288 -6.94 -0.86 4.83
N ALA A 289 -7.03 0.46 4.70
CA ALA A 289 -7.92 1.29 5.49
C ALA A 289 -9.40 0.99 5.19
N LYS A 290 -10.27 1.20 6.19
CA LYS A 290 -11.72 0.95 6.05
C LYS A 290 -12.31 1.74 4.89
N VAL A 291 -12.00 3.03 4.84
CA VAL A 291 -12.28 3.91 3.71
C VAL A 291 -11.06 3.87 2.79
N GLY A 292 -11.29 3.55 1.52
CA GLY A 292 -10.22 3.51 0.50
C GLY A 292 -10.53 4.40 -0.69
N ILE A 293 -9.81 4.16 -1.79
CA ILE A 293 -9.85 4.96 -3.03
C ILE A 293 -10.50 4.20 -4.20
N GLU A 294 -11.06 3.03 -3.92
CA GLU A 294 -11.57 2.11 -4.94
C GLU A 294 -12.71 2.67 -5.78
N ASP A 295 -13.50 3.57 -5.20
CA ASP A 295 -14.69 4.16 -5.81
C ASP A 295 -14.45 5.61 -6.25
N LEU A 296 -13.23 6.13 -6.03
CA LEU A 296 -12.82 7.42 -6.56
C LEU A 296 -12.57 7.32 -8.07
N PRO A 297 -12.79 8.41 -8.82
CA PRO A 297 -12.37 8.48 -10.21
C PRO A 297 -10.85 8.27 -10.32
N ASP A 298 -10.38 8.05 -11.54
CA ASP A 298 -8.95 7.89 -11.73
C ASP A 298 -8.20 9.17 -11.36
N THR A 299 -6.98 9.01 -10.86
CA THR A 299 -6.16 10.15 -10.45
C THR A 299 -5.36 10.62 -11.65
N HIS A 300 -5.68 11.81 -12.16
CA HIS A 300 -4.95 12.40 -13.27
C HIS A 300 -3.88 13.36 -12.74
N ILE A 301 -2.62 13.10 -13.10
CA ILE A 301 -1.48 13.96 -12.75
C ILE A 301 -0.76 14.29 -14.06
N PHE A 302 -0.97 15.51 -14.55
CA PHE A 302 -0.29 16.01 -15.75
C PHE A 302 0.84 16.93 -15.30
N PRO A 303 2.13 16.53 -15.44
CA PRO A 303 3.21 17.48 -15.25
C PRO A 303 3.07 18.58 -16.31
N ASN A 304 2.79 19.80 -15.88
CA ASN A 304 2.96 20.97 -16.74
C ASN A 304 4.46 21.22 -16.81
N LEU A 305 5.08 20.76 -17.90
CA LEU A 305 6.49 21.01 -18.15
C LEU A 305 6.70 22.52 -18.33
N ASN A 306 7.30 23.15 -17.32
CA ASN A 306 7.72 24.54 -17.37
C ASN A 306 9.22 24.57 -17.60
N TYR A 307 9.70 25.36 -18.56
CA TYR A 307 11.14 25.43 -18.85
C TYR A 307 11.97 26.08 -17.72
N ASN A 308 11.32 26.73 -16.75
CA ASN A 308 12.02 27.38 -15.63
C ASN A 308 12.39 26.37 -14.54
N HIS A 309 13.68 26.07 -14.47
CA HIS A 309 14.28 25.18 -13.48
C HIS A 309 14.80 25.97 -12.28
N LEU A 310 14.54 25.49 -11.07
CA LEU A 310 15.04 26.06 -9.83
C LEU A 310 15.84 25.02 -9.06
N THR A 311 17.05 25.40 -8.66
CA THR A 311 17.85 24.58 -7.72
C THR A 311 17.48 24.97 -6.30
N VAL A 312 17.16 23.99 -5.48
CA VAL A 312 16.87 24.17 -4.06
C VAL A 312 17.79 23.26 -3.25
N TYR A 313 18.40 23.79 -2.21
CA TYR A 313 19.21 23.07 -1.25
C TYR A 313 18.38 22.79 -0.01
N THR A 314 18.46 21.57 0.49
CA THR A 314 17.69 21.13 1.66
C THR A 314 18.56 20.39 2.64
N ASP A 315 18.42 20.72 3.93
CA ASP A 315 19.15 20.08 5.02
C ASP A 315 18.27 19.92 6.27
N GLY A 316 18.67 19.01 7.16
CA GLY A 316 18.08 18.79 8.47
C GLY A 316 19.15 18.79 9.56
N SER A 317 18.86 19.49 10.66
CA SER A 317 19.73 19.54 11.83
C SER A 317 19.02 18.98 13.05
N CYS A 318 19.74 18.23 13.89
CA CYS A 318 19.19 17.72 15.13
C CYS A 318 20.23 17.69 16.25
N THR A 319 19.91 18.32 17.39
CA THR A 319 20.63 18.13 18.65
C THR A 319 19.98 17.03 19.47
N ASN A 320 20.79 16.33 20.27
CA ASN A 320 20.32 15.24 21.12
C ASN A 320 19.59 14.13 20.34
N ASN A 321 20.02 13.85 19.10
CA ASN A 321 19.37 12.87 18.23
C ASN A 321 19.24 11.49 18.92
N GLY A 322 18.00 10.99 19.00
CA GLY A 322 17.66 9.72 19.67
C GLY A 322 17.49 9.79 21.20
N LEU A 323 17.64 10.98 21.81
CA LEU A 323 17.30 11.26 23.20
C LEU A 323 15.85 11.77 23.32
N GLU A 324 15.34 11.87 24.56
CA GLU A 324 13.96 12.32 24.81
C GLU A 324 13.78 13.81 24.52
N ASP A 325 14.85 14.59 24.66
CA ASP A 325 14.94 16.03 24.41
C ASP A 325 15.56 16.35 23.04
N ALA A 326 15.40 15.43 22.07
CA ALA A 326 15.80 15.68 20.69
C ALA A 326 15.07 16.92 20.16
N ASN A 327 15.83 17.85 19.59
CA ASN A 327 15.31 19.05 18.96
C ASN A 327 15.87 19.10 17.54
N ALA A 328 14.99 19.28 16.55
CA ALA A 328 15.38 19.26 15.15
C ALA A 328 14.79 20.45 14.39
N GLY A 329 15.47 20.82 13.32
CA GLY A 329 15.04 21.84 12.36
C GLY A 329 15.28 21.37 10.94
N ALA A 330 14.63 22.04 10.01
CA ALA A 330 14.75 21.81 8.57
C ALA A 330 15.01 23.13 7.86
N GLY A 331 15.91 23.13 6.88
CA GLY A 331 16.33 24.31 6.14
C GLY A 331 16.10 24.12 4.64
N ILE A 332 15.51 25.14 4.00
CA ILE A 332 15.27 25.21 2.56
C ILE A 332 15.93 26.48 2.05
N PHE A 333 16.86 26.36 1.10
CA PHE A 333 17.58 27.49 0.53
C PHE A 333 17.56 27.45 -1.00
N VAL A 334 17.23 28.56 -1.64
CA VAL A 334 17.24 28.70 -3.11
C VAL A 334 18.37 29.65 -3.53
N SER A 335 18.31 30.89 -3.05
CA SER A 335 19.30 31.94 -3.30
C SER A 335 19.19 33.00 -2.20
N PRO A 336 20.22 33.84 -1.95
CA PRO A 336 20.21 34.80 -0.83
C PRO A 336 18.96 35.67 -0.73
N ASP A 337 18.45 36.17 -1.87
CA ASP A 337 17.29 37.06 -1.94
C ASP A 337 15.97 36.34 -2.25
N SER A 338 15.91 35.01 -2.11
CA SER A 338 14.71 34.25 -2.43
C SER A 338 13.70 34.25 -1.27
N ASP A 339 12.45 34.61 -1.57
CA ASP A 339 11.31 34.47 -0.66
C ASP A 339 10.96 33.00 -0.34
N TYR A 340 11.55 32.03 -1.06
CA TYR A 340 11.37 30.60 -0.80
C TYR A 340 12.32 30.07 0.28
N ASN A 341 13.30 30.85 0.73
CA ASN A 341 14.16 30.44 1.83
C ASN A 341 13.32 30.30 3.10
N ARG A 342 13.47 29.18 3.81
CA ARG A 342 12.65 28.89 4.98
C ARG A 342 13.38 27.99 5.97
N GLU A 343 13.23 28.35 7.23
CA GLU A 343 13.57 27.55 8.40
C GLU A 343 12.31 27.00 9.07
N ILE A 344 12.34 25.72 9.42
CA ILE A 344 11.20 25.02 10.02
C ILE A 344 11.63 24.36 11.31
N LYS A 345 10.85 24.55 12.37
CA LYS A 345 10.96 23.76 13.59
C LYS A 345 10.24 22.43 13.44
N VAL A 346 10.95 21.33 13.68
CA VAL A 346 10.33 20.00 13.67
C VAL A 346 9.44 19.84 14.92
N PRO A 347 8.12 19.59 14.76
CA PRO A 347 7.23 19.37 15.89
C PRO A 347 7.58 18.10 16.67
N SER A 348 7.35 18.14 17.98
CA SER A 348 7.65 17.01 18.88
C SER A 348 6.89 15.73 18.53
N GLU A 349 5.69 15.89 17.96
CA GLU A 349 4.78 14.84 17.51
C GLU A 349 5.36 13.99 16.38
N LEU A 350 6.31 14.54 15.60
CA LEU A 350 6.99 13.84 14.52
C LEU A 350 8.26 13.09 14.96
N MET A 351 8.53 13.04 16.27
CA MET A 351 9.72 12.41 16.86
C MET A 351 11.01 13.00 16.25
N PRO A 352 11.39 14.22 16.64
CA PRO A 352 12.52 14.95 16.06
C PRO A 352 13.79 14.11 15.90
N SER A 353 14.35 14.12 14.70
CA SER A 353 15.62 13.49 14.35
C SER A 353 16.19 14.19 13.11
N ASN A 354 17.46 13.93 12.78
CA ASN A 354 18.06 14.49 11.57
C ASN A 354 17.26 14.14 10.31
N GLN A 355 16.89 12.86 10.18
CA GLN A 355 16.12 12.35 9.06
C GLN A 355 14.74 13.02 8.93
N VAL A 356 14.07 13.28 10.05
CA VAL A 356 12.76 13.97 10.02
C VAL A 356 12.93 15.41 9.54
N GLY A 357 13.99 16.11 9.96
CA GLY A 357 14.33 17.44 9.45
C GLY A 357 14.56 17.44 7.93
N GLU A 358 15.42 16.54 7.45
CA GLU A 358 15.72 16.37 6.02
C GLU A 358 14.45 16.08 5.19
N MET A 359 13.59 15.18 5.68
CA MET A 359 12.30 14.84 5.02
C MET A 359 11.34 16.03 4.98
N LEU A 360 11.28 16.83 6.05
CA LEU A 360 10.42 18.02 6.12
C LEU A 360 10.90 19.14 5.21
N ALA A 361 12.22 19.36 5.09
CA ALA A 361 12.79 20.33 4.17
C ALA A 361 12.33 20.07 2.73
N ILE A 362 12.43 18.81 2.30
CA ILE A 362 12.04 18.40 0.95
C ILE A 362 10.52 18.48 0.77
N LYS A 363 9.74 18.01 1.76
CA LYS A 363 8.27 18.16 1.73
C LYS A 363 7.87 19.62 1.54
N GLU A 364 8.46 20.54 2.30
CA GLU A 364 8.14 21.96 2.22
C GLU A 364 8.53 22.55 0.86
N ALA A 365 9.72 22.22 0.36
CA ALA A 365 10.16 22.67 -0.96
C ALA A 365 9.19 22.23 -2.07
N LEU A 366 8.67 20.99 -2.00
CA LEU A 366 7.70 20.48 -2.95
C LEU A 366 6.37 21.23 -2.91
N GLU A 367 5.92 21.65 -1.73
CA GLU A 367 4.63 22.34 -1.51
C GLU A 367 4.68 23.83 -1.87
N GLN A 368 5.76 24.53 -1.51
CA GLN A 368 5.82 25.99 -1.62
C GLN A 368 6.35 26.49 -2.96
N ILE A 369 7.27 25.74 -3.58
CA ILE A 369 8.00 26.24 -4.76
C ILE A 369 7.25 25.80 -6.01
N LEU A 370 6.11 26.40 -6.33
CA LEU A 370 5.37 26.16 -7.58
C LEU A 370 5.42 27.44 -8.45
N PRO A 371 5.43 27.34 -9.80
CA PRO A 371 5.26 26.16 -10.66
C PRO A 371 6.57 25.74 -11.39
N TYR A 372 7.71 25.72 -10.70
CA TYR A 372 9.04 25.47 -11.30
C TYR A 372 9.38 23.98 -11.46
N ASP A 373 10.26 23.61 -12.37
CA ASP A 373 10.92 22.30 -12.29
C ASP A 373 11.99 22.37 -11.18
N LEU A 374 12.06 21.38 -10.29
CA LEU A 374 12.97 21.41 -9.13
C LEU A 374 14.17 20.47 -9.31
N ASN A 375 15.37 20.99 -9.04
CA ASN A 375 16.54 20.21 -8.70
C ASN A 375 16.83 20.36 -7.21
N ILE A 376 16.51 19.32 -6.45
CA ILE A 376 16.68 19.27 -5.00
C ILE A 376 18.07 18.71 -4.69
N LYS A 377 18.95 19.58 -4.21
CA LYS A 377 20.29 19.23 -3.72
C LYS A 377 20.26 18.96 -2.23
N THR A 378 20.69 17.77 -1.82
CA THR A 378 20.75 17.38 -0.41
C THR A 378 21.95 16.48 -0.16
N ASP A 379 22.55 16.56 1.02
CA ASP A 379 23.59 15.63 1.44
C ASP A 379 23.06 14.34 2.08
N SER A 380 21.73 14.25 2.24
CA SER A 380 21.07 13.06 2.76
C SER A 380 20.94 11.95 1.73
N MET A 381 21.91 11.05 1.75
CA MET A 381 21.86 9.78 1.03
C MET A 381 20.65 8.91 1.44
N TYR A 382 20.10 9.12 2.65
CA TYR A 382 18.87 8.45 3.11
C TYR A 382 17.67 8.91 2.27
N ILE A 383 17.51 10.21 2.05
CA ILE A 383 16.40 10.72 1.23
C ILE A 383 16.58 10.34 -0.23
N VAL A 384 17.78 10.55 -0.77
CA VAL A 384 18.07 10.26 -2.19
C VAL A 384 17.76 8.81 -2.50
N ASN A 385 18.29 7.85 -1.73
CA ASN A 385 17.98 6.43 -1.93
C ASN A 385 16.52 6.10 -1.60
N GLY A 386 15.95 6.74 -0.58
CA GLY A 386 14.56 6.54 -0.18
C GLY A 386 13.61 6.85 -1.33
N VAL A 387 13.74 8.01 -1.97
CA VAL A 387 12.91 8.44 -3.09
C VAL A 387 13.21 7.63 -4.36
N THR A 388 14.48 7.43 -4.69
CA THR A 388 14.88 6.92 -6.02
C THR A 388 14.94 5.40 -6.12
N LYS A 389 15.27 4.69 -5.02
CA LYS A 389 15.50 3.24 -5.01
C LYS A 389 14.44 2.48 -4.22
N HIS A 390 13.98 3.02 -3.10
CA HIS A 390 13.18 2.24 -2.14
C HIS A 390 11.68 2.57 -2.16
N LEU A 391 11.29 3.77 -2.59
CA LEU A 391 9.93 4.26 -2.45
C LEU A 391 8.90 3.33 -3.10
N GLN A 392 9.17 2.83 -4.30
CA GLN A 392 8.26 1.92 -4.99
C GLN A 392 8.11 0.59 -4.22
N GLU A 393 9.19 0.05 -3.68
CA GLU A 393 9.17 -1.18 -2.89
C GLU A 393 8.41 -0.97 -1.56
N TRP A 394 8.62 0.16 -0.89
CA TRP A 394 7.91 0.50 0.34
C TRP A 394 6.42 0.70 0.08
N LYS A 395 6.03 1.41 -0.98
CA LYS A 395 4.63 1.53 -1.44
C LYS A 395 4.04 0.15 -1.70
N ASP A 396 4.75 -0.73 -2.40
CA ASP A 396 4.30 -2.08 -2.69
C ASP A 396 4.13 -2.94 -1.42
N LYS A 397 4.97 -2.73 -0.40
CA LYS A 397 4.91 -3.40 0.91
C LYS A 397 4.04 -2.66 1.93
N GLY A 398 3.33 -1.60 1.54
CA GLY A 398 2.44 -0.83 2.41
C GLY A 398 3.14 -0.13 3.57
N PHE A 399 4.43 0.22 3.39
CA PHE A 399 5.30 0.84 4.40
C PHE A 399 5.42 0.06 5.72
N ILE A 400 5.11 -1.25 5.70
CA ILE A 400 5.16 -2.09 6.89
C ILE A 400 6.61 -2.21 7.37
N GLY A 401 6.87 -1.74 8.59
CA GLY A 401 8.19 -1.80 9.22
C GLY A 401 9.20 -0.78 8.68
N VAL A 402 8.75 0.20 7.89
CA VAL A 402 9.60 1.31 7.41
C VAL A 402 9.64 2.39 8.49
N GLU A 403 10.84 2.86 8.83
CA GLU A 403 11.02 3.99 9.75
C GLU A 403 10.50 5.27 9.12
N ASN A 404 9.84 6.14 9.89
CA ASN A 404 9.19 7.36 9.40
C ASN A 404 8.14 7.11 8.30
N ALA A 405 7.50 5.92 8.30
CA ALA A 405 6.52 5.50 7.30
C ALA A 405 5.41 6.52 7.00
N GLN A 406 4.93 7.25 8.00
CA GLN A 406 3.89 8.28 7.81
C GLN A 406 4.43 9.46 6.98
N LEU A 407 5.61 9.97 7.32
CA LEU A 407 6.23 11.08 6.60
C LEU A 407 6.63 10.67 5.18
N TRP A 408 7.07 9.42 4.98
CA TRP A 408 7.31 8.87 3.64
C TRP A 408 6.06 8.81 2.78
N GLN A 409 4.91 8.44 3.37
CA GLN A 409 3.64 8.43 2.65
C GLN A 409 3.19 9.84 2.24
N VAL A 410 3.37 10.83 3.13
CA VAL A 410 3.09 12.25 2.83
C VAL A 410 4.03 12.76 1.73
N LEU A 411 5.34 12.52 1.87
CA LEU A 411 6.34 12.93 0.88
C LEU A 411 6.05 12.32 -0.50
N ALA A 412 5.70 11.03 -0.56
CA ALA A 412 5.32 10.36 -1.79
C ALA A 412 4.07 10.99 -2.42
N ALA A 413 3.09 11.39 -1.60
CA ALA A 413 1.90 12.08 -2.09
C ALA A 413 2.25 13.45 -2.67
N ARG A 414 3.09 14.25 -2.00
CA ARG A 414 3.51 15.57 -2.51
C ARG A 414 4.32 15.48 -3.80
N LEU A 415 5.21 14.50 -3.89
CA LEU A 415 5.96 14.22 -5.13
C LEU A 415 5.02 13.89 -6.30
N HIS A 416 3.91 13.18 -6.06
CA HIS A 416 2.93 12.86 -7.10
C HIS A 416 1.93 14.00 -7.36
N GLU A 417 1.52 14.75 -6.35
CA GLU A 417 0.58 15.87 -6.47
C GLU A 417 1.18 17.04 -7.25
N ARG A 418 2.50 17.18 -7.18
CA ARG A 418 3.23 18.21 -7.91
C ARG A 418 3.16 17.95 -9.42
N ASN A 419 2.51 18.85 -10.14
CA ASN A 419 2.45 18.87 -11.60
C ASN A 419 3.71 19.51 -12.25
N ALA A 420 4.91 19.19 -11.78
CA ALA A 420 6.19 19.70 -12.29
C ALA A 420 7.33 18.69 -12.07
N LEU A 421 8.40 18.76 -12.87
CA LEU A 421 9.52 17.82 -12.76
C LEU A 421 10.25 18.00 -11.42
N THR A 422 10.63 16.88 -10.80
CA THR A 422 11.47 16.87 -9.60
C THR A 422 12.66 15.95 -9.83
N THR A 423 13.85 16.48 -9.62
CA THR A 423 15.13 15.75 -9.62
C THR A 423 15.77 15.87 -8.25
N LEU A 424 16.47 14.81 -7.83
CA LEU A 424 17.25 14.80 -6.60
C LEU A 424 18.72 14.65 -6.96
N GLU A 425 19.56 15.55 -6.44
CA GLU A 425 20.99 15.51 -6.61
C GLU A 425 21.68 15.36 -5.26
N TRP A 426 22.52 14.34 -5.11
CA TRP A 426 23.31 14.19 -3.90
C TRP A 426 24.51 15.14 -3.94
N VAL A 427 24.67 15.94 -2.89
CA VAL A 427 25.87 16.76 -2.71
C VAL A 427 26.65 16.30 -1.49
N LYS A 428 27.96 16.48 -1.50
CA LYS A 428 28.78 16.12 -0.35
C LYS A 428 28.55 17.14 0.77
N GLY A 429 28.08 16.68 1.93
CA GLY A 429 27.94 17.51 3.13
C GLY A 429 29.28 18.11 3.58
N HIS A 430 29.22 19.33 4.12
CA HIS A 430 30.38 20.10 4.64
C HIS A 430 31.58 20.18 3.68
N SER A 431 31.32 20.33 2.38
CA SER A 431 32.37 20.35 1.35
C SER A 431 32.60 21.72 0.71
N GLY A 432 32.08 22.82 1.29
CA GLY A 432 32.22 24.16 0.73
C GLY A 432 31.17 24.51 -0.31
N VAL A 433 30.05 23.77 -0.40
CA VAL A 433 28.95 24.08 -1.32
C VAL A 433 28.08 25.17 -0.69
N PRO A 434 28.12 26.43 -1.16
CA PRO A 434 27.52 27.55 -0.43
C PRO A 434 26.02 27.40 -0.19
N GLY A 435 25.29 26.82 -1.13
CA GLY A 435 23.85 26.57 -0.98
C GLY A 435 23.52 25.51 0.07
N ASN A 436 24.33 24.45 0.19
CA ASN A 436 24.14 23.43 1.22
C ASN A 436 24.49 23.98 2.61
N GLU A 437 25.54 24.79 2.71
CA GLU A 437 25.91 25.45 3.96
C GLU A 437 24.86 26.46 4.42
N ALA A 438 24.22 27.17 3.47
CA ALA A 438 23.09 28.03 3.77
C ALA A 438 21.86 27.22 4.23
N ALA A 439 21.60 26.06 3.64
CA ALA A 439 20.53 25.17 4.08
C ALA A 439 20.80 24.58 5.49
N ASP A 440 22.02 24.17 5.80
CA ASP A 440 22.44 23.73 7.15
C ASP A 440 22.24 24.87 8.17
N TRP A 441 22.64 26.09 7.81
CA TRP A 441 22.43 27.26 8.66
C TRP A 441 20.94 27.49 8.94
N LEU A 442 20.08 27.47 7.92
CA LEU A 442 18.63 27.57 8.09
C LEU A 442 18.06 26.41 8.92
N ALA A 443 18.55 25.19 8.76
CA ALA A 443 18.12 24.05 9.56
C ALA A 443 18.46 24.24 11.05
N ASN A 444 19.63 24.81 11.35
CA ASN A 444 20.03 25.18 12.70
C ASN A 444 19.16 26.30 13.28
N GLU A 445 18.83 27.33 12.51
CA GLU A 445 17.89 28.38 12.93
C GLU A 445 16.49 27.80 13.21
N GLY A 446 15.98 26.94 12.33
CA GLY A 446 14.69 26.26 12.50
C GLY A 446 14.63 25.42 13.77
N ARG A 447 15.75 24.78 14.14
CA ARG A 447 15.89 24.01 15.38
C ARG A 447 15.79 24.93 16.62
N GLU A 448 16.43 26.09 16.59
CA GLU A 448 16.45 27.07 17.69
C GLU A 448 15.19 27.94 17.79
N LYS A 449 14.37 27.96 16.73
CA LYS A 449 13.10 28.69 16.68
C LYS A 449 12.23 28.39 17.91
N THR A 450 11.66 29.42 18.54
CA THR A 450 10.79 29.25 19.71
C THR A 450 9.34 28.98 19.31
N GLN A 451 8.91 29.57 18.20
CA GLN A 451 7.59 29.38 17.61
C GLN A 451 7.53 28.04 16.86
N LEU A 452 6.46 27.29 17.09
CA LEU A 452 6.20 26.03 16.39
C LEU A 452 5.60 26.31 15.00
N ASP A 453 6.08 25.59 14.01
CA ASP A 453 5.50 25.59 12.67
C ASP A 453 4.38 24.54 12.57
N LEU A 454 3.32 24.88 11.84
CA LEU A 454 2.22 23.96 11.58
C LEU A 454 2.56 23.10 10.36
N ILE A 455 2.77 21.80 10.58
CA ILE A 455 3.11 20.86 9.52
C ILE A 455 1.87 20.06 9.11
N ASP A 456 1.44 20.25 7.86
CA ASP A 456 0.38 19.44 7.28
C ASP A 456 0.88 18.03 6.94
N MET A 457 0.36 17.04 7.67
CA MET A 457 0.66 15.62 7.45
C MET A 457 -0.49 14.89 6.74
N THR A 458 -1.45 15.62 6.17
CA THR A 458 -2.58 15.02 5.47
C THR A 458 -2.15 14.51 4.10
N ILE A 459 -2.70 13.35 3.72
CA ILE A 459 -2.52 12.79 2.38
C ILE A 459 -3.81 13.05 1.61
N PRO A 460 -3.77 13.71 0.43
CA PRO A 460 -4.93 13.89 -0.42
C PRO A 460 -5.61 12.55 -0.68
N GLN A 461 -6.93 12.49 -0.51
CA GLN A 461 -7.67 11.24 -0.60
C GLN A 461 -7.41 10.45 -1.90
N PRO A 462 -7.32 11.07 -3.10
CA PRO A 462 -6.99 10.35 -4.34
C PRO A 462 -5.63 9.64 -4.31
N LEU A 463 -4.66 10.16 -3.55
CA LEU A 463 -3.30 9.64 -3.43
C LEU A 463 -3.11 8.71 -2.22
N HIS A 464 -4.14 8.54 -1.38
CA HIS A 464 -4.07 7.76 -0.15
C HIS A 464 -4.17 6.25 -0.39
N LEU A 465 -3.12 5.67 -0.97
CA LEU A 465 -3.02 4.23 -1.24
C LEU A 465 -2.60 3.45 0.01
N SER A 466 -3.54 2.77 0.66
CA SER A 466 -3.30 2.01 1.89
C SER A 466 -3.03 0.52 1.67
N GLY A 467 -2.52 -0.14 2.72
CA GLY A 467 -2.22 -1.58 2.73
C GLY A 467 -1.02 -1.96 1.86
N ALA A 468 -0.65 -3.24 1.86
CA ALA A 468 0.42 -3.80 1.04
C ALA A 468 -0.16 -4.59 -0.13
N LYS A 469 0.52 -4.60 -1.29
CA LYS A 469 0.22 -5.54 -2.37
C LYS A 469 0.31 -6.96 -1.82
N LEU A 470 -0.76 -7.74 -2.01
CA LEU A 470 -0.79 -9.13 -1.55
C LEU A 470 0.30 -9.95 -2.25
N SER A 471 0.59 -9.68 -3.53
CA SER A 471 1.66 -10.33 -4.29
C SER A 471 3.06 -10.15 -3.67
N LYS A 472 3.29 -9.03 -2.96
CA LYS A 472 4.61 -8.66 -2.40
C LYS A 472 4.72 -8.94 -0.90
N ILE A 473 3.66 -9.43 -0.28
CA ILE A 473 3.67 -9.69 1.15
C ILE A 473 4.57 -10.89 1.47
N THR A 474 5.31 -10.78 2.57
CA THR A 474 6.06 -11.90 3.16
C THR A 474 5.41 -12.28 4.49
N GLN A 475 5.68 -13.48 4.99
CA GLN A 475 5.21 -13.88 6.32
C GLN A 475 5.71 -12.90 7.40
N ALA A 476 6.95 -12.42 7.30
CA ALA A 476 7.53 -11.46 8.24
C ALA A 476 6.81 -10.09 8.21
N ASN A 477 6.45 -9.60 7.02
CA ASN A 477 5.71 -8.35 6.88
C ASN A 477 4.27 -8.51 7.39
N ALA A 478 3.59 -9.60 7.03
CA ALA A 478 2.26 -9.91 7.54
C ALA A 478 2.26 -9.97 9.08
N TYR A 479 3.23 -10.68 9.66
CA TYR A 479 3.40 -10.77 11.11
C TYR A 479 3.61 -9.41 11.77
N THR A 480 4.48 -8.58 11.19
CA THR A 480 4.72 -7.21 11.67
C THR A 480 3.45 -6.37 11.64
N ALA A 481 2.70 -6.38 10.54
CA ALA A 481 1.44 -5.64 10.41
C ALA A 481 0.38 -6.12 11.42
N ILE A 482 0.25 -7.44 11.61
CA ILE A 482 -0.67 -8.03 12.59
C ILE A 482 -0.29 -7.60 14.01
N LYS A 483 1.00 -7.62 14.37
CA LYS A 483 1.48 -7.16 15.68
C LYS A 483 1.16 -5.68 15.92
N VAL A 484 1.41 -4.82 14.92
CA VAL A 484 1.10 -3.38 15.03
C VAL A 484 -0.40 -3.20 15.23
N ALA A 485 -1.24 -3.84 14.42
CA ALA A 485 -2.70 -3.77 14.56
C ALA A 485 -3.18 -4.27 15.94
N LYS A 486 -2.61 -5.35 16.46
CA LYS A 486 -2.88 -5.83 17.82
C LYS A 486 -2.46 -4.80 18.87
N SER A 487 -1.29 -4.17 18.71
CA SER A 487 -0.78 -3.19 19.67
C SER A 487 -1.60 -1.90 19.78
N LEU A 488 -2.35 -1.57 18.72
CA LEU A 488 -3.25 -0.42 18.68
C LEU A 488 -4.63 -0.73 19.27
N SER A 489 -4.95 -1.99 19.57
CA SER A 489 -6.24 -2.34 20.15
C SER A 489 -6.30 -1.94 21.63
N HIS A 490 -7.42 -1.36 22.05
CA HIS A 490 -7.66 -0.93 23.44
C HIS A 490 -7.37 -2.04 24.45
N ARG A 491 -7.90 -3.24 24.19
CA ARG A 491 -7.67 -4.43 25.03
C ARG A 491 -6.18 -4.75 25.21
N TYR A 492 -5.38 -4.59 24.17
CA TYR A 492 -3.94 -4.85 24.24
C TYR A 492 -3.21 -3.73 25.00
N GLN A 493 -3.63 -2.48 24.82
CA GLN A 493 -3.10 -1.32 25.54
C GLN A 493 -3.42 -1.42 27.04
N GLU A 494 -4.67 -1.69 27.42
CA GLU A 494 -5.09 -1.95 28.81
C GLU A 494 -4.31 -3.10 29.44
N ALA A 495 -4.18 -4.23 28.73
CA ALA A 495 -3.39 -5.36 29.22
C ALA A 495 -1.92 -4.98 29.42
N ARG A 496 -1.41 -4.02 28.64
CA ARG A 496 -0.03 -3.56 28.72
C ARG A 496 0.19 -2.57 29.85
N GLU A 497 -0.78 -1.73 30.18
CA GLU A 497 -0.64 -0.70 31.20
C GLU A 497 -0.23 -1.27 32.57
N ARG A 498 0.84 -0.70 33.13
CA ARG A 498 1.39 -1.10 34.43
C ARG A 498 1.83 0.16 35.19
N PRO A 499 0.93 0.81 35.94
CA PRO A 499 1.20 2.09 36.59
C PRO A 499 2.49 2.11 37.41
N ARG A 500 2.75 1.05 38.19
CA ARG A 500 3.98 0.92 38.98
C ARG A 500 5.25 0.86 38.13
N THR A 501 5.20 0.22 36.95
CA THR A 501 6.35 0.16 36.03
C THR A 501 6.61 1.53 35.42
N GLU A 502 5.56 2.26 35.03
CA GLU A 502 5.68 3.63 34.51
C GLU A 502 6.28 4.56 35.55
N GLN A 503 5.82 4.49 36.81
CA GLN A 503 6.41 5.26 37.92
C GLN A 503 7.90 4.94 38.14
N ASN A 504 8.28 3.66 38.06
CA ASN A 504 9.69 3.27 38.23
C ASN A 504 10.57 3.73 37.06
N ILE A 505 10.06 3.66 35.82
CA ILE A 505 10.76 4.20 34.65
C ILE A 505 10.96 5.70 34.84
N HIS A 506 9.91 6.43 35.23
CA HIS A 506 9.98 7.87 35.43
C HIS A 506 11.05 8.24 36.46
N LYS A 507 11.02 7.60 37.63
CA LYS A 507 12.05 7.79 38.68
C LYS A 507 13.46 7.48 38.19
N ALA A 508 13.63 6.41 37.40
CA ALA A 508 14.93 6.05 36.86
C ALA A 508 15.45 7.09 35.86
N LEU A 509 14.59 7.57 34.95
CA LEU A 509 14.93 8.61 33.99
C LEU A 509 15.27 9.93 34.70
N GLU A 510 14.48 10.34 35.69
CA GLU A 510 14.76 11.51 36.52
C GLU A 510 16.10 11.39 37.26
N SER A 511 16.37 10.21 37.84
CA SER A 511 17.62 9.95 38.55
C SER A 511 18.84 10.02 37.60
N ILE A 512 18.73 9.48 36.39
CA ILE A 512 19.80 9.56 35.38
C ILE A 512 20.00 11.01 34.94
N LYS A 513 18.92 11.76 34.74
CA LYS A 513 18.98 13.18 34.40
C LYS A 513 19.72 13.98 35.47
N GLN A 514 19.42 13.74 36.75
CA GLN A 514 20.11 14.39 37.87
C GLN A 514 21.59 14.00 37.96
N ALA A 515 21.92 12.72 37.77
CA ALA A 515 23.29 12.23 37.95
C ALA A 515 24.24 12.54 36.78
N MET A 516 23.74 12.51 35.54
CA MET A 516 24.57 12.59 34.33
C MET A 516 24.31 13.85 33.48
N GLY A 517 23.30 14.65 33.82
CA GLY A 517 22.88 15.80 33.01
C GLY A 517 22.32 15.44 31.63
N LYS A 518 22.11 14.15 31.34
CA LYS A 518 21.58 13.63 30.06
C LYS A 518 20.16 13.13 30.24
N ASN A 519 19.32 13.30 29.22
CA ASN A 519 17.92 12.86 29.23
C ASN A 519 17.70 11.66 28.28
N PRO A 520 18.14 10.45 28.66
CA PRO A 520 18.02 9.29 27.79
C PRO A 520 16.55 8.97 27.50
N SER A 521 16.25 8.55 26.28
CA SER A 521 14.90 8.12 25.95
C SER A 521 14.53 6.83 26.66
N ARG A 522 13.22 6.60 26.85
CA ARG A 522 12.71 5.32 27.37
C ARG A 522 13.29 4.11 26.62
N LYS A 523 13.44 4.22 25.29
CA LYS A 523 14.03 3.21 24.41
C LYS A 523 15.49 2.91 24.79
N GLN A 524 16.28 3.94 25.11
CA GLN A 524 17.67 3.78 25.54
C GLN A 524 17.76 3.13 26.92
N LEU A 525 16.92 3.54 27.88
CA LEU A 525 16.85 2.90 29.20
C LEU A 525 16.57 1.39 29.09
N TRP A 526 15.59 1.00 28.28
CA TRP A 526 15.27 -0.43 28.10
C TRP A 526 16.34 -1.22 27.35
N LYS A 527 17.07 -0.57 26.43
CA LYS A 527 18.22 -1.17 25.75
C LYS A 527 19.40 -1.33 26.71
N SER A 528 19.66 -0.37 27.60
CA SER A 528 20.81 -0.41 28.53
C SER A 528 20.67 -1.53 29.57
N LEU A 529 19.45 -1.76 30.08
CA LEU A 529 19.14 -2.86 31.02
C LEU A 529 19.40 -4.28 30.47
N ARG A 530 19.74 -4.40 29.18
CA ARG A 530 20.06 -5.68 28.53
C ARG A 530 21.53 -5.87 28.23
N ASN A 531 22.32 -4.80 28.24
CA ASN A 531 23.74 -4.92 27.97
C ASN A 531 24.44 -5.40 29.24
N LYS A 532 25.22 -6.50 29.15
CA LYS A 532 25.99 -7.03 30.29
C LYS A 532 27.03 -6.02 30.81
N THR A 533 27.28 -4.93 30.08
CA THR A 533 28.22 -3.85 30.39
C THR A 533 27.75 -2.87 31.47
N ILE A 534 26.50 -2.96 31.96
CA ILE A 534 26.24 -2.51 33.33
C ILE A 534 26.75 -3.65 34.23
N SER A 535 28.05 -3.60 34.50
CA SER A 535 28.73 -4.43 35.49
C SER A 535 27.89 -4.47 36.76
N ARG A 536 27.61 -5.68 37.28
CA ARG A 536 27.00 -5.87 38.61
C ARG A 536 27.93 -5.45 39.76
N ASN A 537 29.15 -5.03 39.46
CA ASN A 537 30.01 -4.35 40.41
C ASN A 537 29.86 -2.85 40.18
N ILE A 538 28.92 -2.26 40.92
CA ILE A 538 29.10 -0.94 41.54
C ILE A 538 29.77 -1.21 42.89
#